data_AF-A0A2S7L2I5-F1
#
_entry.id   AF-A0A2S7L2I5-F1
#
_cell.length_a   1.000
_cell.length_b   1.000
_cell.length_c   1.000
_cell.angle_alpha   90.00
_cell.angle_beta   90.00
_cell.angle_gamma   90.00
#
_symmetry.space_group_name_H-M   'P 1'
#
loop_
_entity.id
_entity.type
_entity.pdbx_description
1 polymer ?
#
loop_
_entity_poly.entity_id
_entity_poly.type
_entity_poly.pdbx_seq_one_letter_code
_entity_poly.pdbx_strand_id
1 'polypeptide(L)' 'MKFNFIISTCFLLFIISCKKKEMSKSNLAPKMAITTEYHNQKVYDSYRYMENLKDSIFLNWVKEQEHKLKSS' A
#
# COMPACT_ATOMS: atom_id res chain seq x y z
N MET A 1 -15.93 -43.78 -17.08
CA MET A 1 -16.39 -43.04 -15.88
C MET A 1 -15.24 -42.38 -15.09
N LYS A 2 -14.10 -43.06 -14.86
CA LYS A 2 -12.97 -42.51 -14.07
C LYS A 2 -12.31 -41.26 -14.68
N PHE A 3 -12.23 -41.17 -16.01
CA PHE A 3 -11.58 -40.04 -16.72
C PHE A 3 -12.36 -38.72 -16.59
N ASN A 4 -13.70 -38.77 -16.67
CA ASN A 4 -14.57 -37.60 -16.48
C ASN A 4 -14.50 -37.08 -15.04
N PHE A 5 -14.27 -37.96 -14.07
CA PHE A 5 -14.08 -37.60 -12.67
C PHE A 5 -12.77 -36.82 -12.48
N ILE A 6 -11.68 -37.26 -13.13
CA ILE A 6 -10.38 -36.57 -13.09
C ILE A 6 -10.47 -35.18 -13.71
N ILE A 7 -11.13 -35.05 -14.87
CA ILE A 7 -11.32 -33.75 -15.55
C ILE A 7 -12.11 -32.79 -14.67
N SER A 8 -13.21 -33.26 -14.08
CA SER A 8 -14.02 -32.45 -13.15
C SER A 8 -13.23 -31.98 -11.93
N THR A 9 -12.40 -32.88 -11.38
CA THR A 9 -11.56 -32.56 -10.21
C THR A 9 -10.47 -31.53 -10.54
N CYS A 10 -9.81 -31.66 -11.70
CA CYS A 10 -8.86 -30.66 -12.18
C CYS A 10 -9.51 -29.30 -12.41
N PHE A 11 -10.73 -29.26 -12.98
CA PHE A 11 -11.43 -28.02 -13.24
C PHE A 11 -11.79 -27.28 -11.94
N LEU A 12 -12.20 -28.02 -10.90
CA LEU A 12 -12.44 -27.48 -9.55
C LEU A 12 -11.16 -26.89 -8.92
N LEU A 13 -10.01 -27.55 -9.08
CA LEU A 13 -8.73 -27.05 -8.57
C LEU A 13 -8.28 -25.77 -9.29
N PHE A 14 -8.52 -25.65 -10.60
CA PHE A 14 -8.23 -24.44 -11.36
C PHE A 14 -9.03 -23.23 -10.88
N ILE A 15 -10.30 -23.41 -10.50
CA ILE A 15 -11.16 -22.31 -10.00
C ILE A 15 -10.67 -21.81 -8.63
N ILE A 16 -10.20 -22.71 -7.75
CA ILE A 16 -9.68 -22.33 -6.43
C ILE A 16 -8.35 -21.56 -6.56
N SER A 17 -7.53 -21.90 -7.56
CA SER A 17 -6.24 -21.23 -7.80
C SER A 17 -6.36 -19.80 -8.31
N CYS A 18 -7.54 -19.36 -8.79
CA CYS A 18 -7.78 -18.03 -9.35
C CYS A 18 -8.26 -16.98 -8.32
N LYS A 19 -8.12 -17.23 -7.02
CA LYS A 19 -8.41 -16.19 -6.03
C LYS A 19 -7.38 -15.06 -6.13
N LYS A 20 -7.82 -13.90 -6.63
CA LYS A 20 -7.00 -12.68 -6.63
C LYS A 20 -6.60 -12.35 -5.20
N LYS A 21 -5.29 -12.21 -4.96
CA LYS A 21 -4.76 -11.61 -3.74
C LYS A 21 -5.28 -10.18 -3.68
N GLU A 22 -6.09 -9.84 -2.67
CA GLU A 22 -6.51 -8.45 -2.48
C GLU A 22 -5.27 -7.61 -2.21
N MET A 23 -4.81 -6.87 -3.22
CA MET A 23 -3.70 -5.95 -3.05
C MET A 23 -4.23 -4.79 -2.22
N SER A 24 -3.92 -4.78 -0.92
CA SER A 24 -4.32 -3.69 -0.04
C SER A 24 -3.78 -2.38 -0.62
N LYS A 25 -4.66 -1.46 -0.97
CA LYS A 25 -4.28 -0.15 -1.54
C LYS A 25 -3.31 0.50 -0.55
N SER A 26 -2.13 0.93 -1.00
CA SER A 26 -1.19 1.57 -0.07
C SER A 26 -1.83 2.83 0.53
N ASN A 27 -1.62 3.05 1.83
CA ASN A 27 -2.11 4.27 2.47
C ASN A 27 -1.18 5.39 2.01
N LEU A 28 -1.76 6.46 1.46
CA LEU A 28 -1.01 7.68 1.16
C LEU A 28 -0.49 8.28 2.47
N ALA A 29 0.65 8.96 2.39
CA ALA A 29 1.18 9.68 3.54
C ALA A 29 0.16 10.71 4.06
N PRO A 30 0.01 10.88 5.39
CA PRO A 30 -0.84 11.92 5.95
C PRO A 30 -0.45 13.31 5.45
N LYS A 31 -1.43 14.15 5.14
CA LYS A 31 -1.20 15.56 4.79
C LYS A 31 -1.26 16.41 6.05
N MET A 32 -0.28 17.29 6.23
CA MET A 32 -0.30 18.30 7.30
C MET A 32 -0.49 19.70 6.71
N ALA A 33 -1.06 20.62 7.50
CA ALA A 33 -1.25 21.99 7.08
C ALA A 33 0.00 22.83 7.38
N ILE A 34 1.10 22.59 6.64
CA ILE A 34 2.37 23.28 6.83
C ILE A 34 2.54 24.34 5.73
N THR A 35 2.79 25.58 6.16
CA THR A 35 3.04 26.72 5.27
C THR A 35 4.33 27.42 5.71
N THR A 36 5.20 27.73 4.75
CA THR A 36 6.43 28.50 4.99
C THR A 36 6.39 29.78 4.15
N GLU A 37 7.00 30.86 4.61
CA GLU A 37 7.06 32.14 3.89
C GLU A 37 8.48 32.39 3.36
N TYR A 38 8.59 32.69 2.06
CA TYR A 38 9.82 33.11 1.39
C TYR A 38 9.55 34.39 0.61
N HIS A 39 10.27 35.47 0.90
CA HIS A 39 10.11 36.75 0.20
C HIS A 39 8.63 37.21 0.08
N ASN A 40 7.89 37.16 1.20
CA ASN A 40 6.46 37.47 1.28
C ASN A 40 5.53 36.56 0.44
N GLN A 41 6.05 35.45 -0.08
CA GLN A 41 5.26 34.41 -0.74
C GLN A 41 5.07 33.23 0.21
N LYS A 42 3.82 32.81 0.38
CA LYS A 42 3.46 31.63 1.16
C LYS A 42 3.54 30.39 0.30
N VAL A 43 4.33 29.41 0.73
CA VAL A 43 4.47 28.10 0.09
C VAL A 43 3.84 27.04 0.99
N TYR A 44 2.83 26.36 0.46
CA TYR A 44 2.15 25.27 1.12
C TYR A 44 2.80 23.93 0.76
N ASP A 45 3.24 23.20 1.78
CA ASP A 45 3.93 21.92 1.62
C ASP A 45 3.45 20.94 2.68
N SER A 46 2.46 20.12 2.32
CA SER A 46 1.84 19.20 3.27
C SER A 46 2.74 18.09 3.79
N TYR A 47 3.90 17.87 3.17
CA TYR A 47 4.80 16.76 3.47
C TYR A 47 6.13 17.21 4.06
N ARG A 48 6.27 18.50 4.38
CA ARG A 48 7.46 19.08 5.01
C ARG A 48 7.91 18.31 6.27
N TYR A 49 6.97 17.75 7.04
CA TYR A 49 7.28 16.94 8.23
C TYR A 49 8.12 15.69 7.91
N MET A 50 8.04 15.16 6.68
CA MET A 50 8.80 13.97 6.25
C MET A 50 10.30 14.25 6.10
N GLU A 51 10.71 15.53 6.03
CA GLU A 51 12.13 15.91 6.04
C GLU A 51 12.78 15.63 7.42
N ASN A 52 11.98 15.54 8.48
CA ASN A 52 12.45 15.12 9.80
C ASN A 52 12.45 13.59 9.91
N LEU A 53 13.64 12.98 9.80
CA LEU A 53 13.82 11.53 9.91
C LEU A 53 13.50 10.95 11.30
N LYS A 54 13.25 11.79 12.31
CA LYS A 54 12.81 11.37 13.65
C LYS A 54 11.31 11.57 13.87
N ASP A 55 10.57 12.08 12.89
CA ASP A 55 9.13 12.30 13.00
C ASP A 55 8.39 10.96 13.08
N SER A 56 7.52 10.82 14.09
CA SER A 56 6.83 9.56 14.34
C SER A 56 5.76 9.24 13.29
N ILE A 57 5.16 10.25 12.67
CA ILE A 57 4.14 10.08 11.62
C ILE A 57 4.81 9.59 10.34
N PHE A 58 5.94 10.20 9.98
CA PHE A 58 6.78 9.73 8.86
C PHE A 58 7.26 8.30 9.09
N LEU A 59 7.86 8.00 10.26
CA LEU A 59 8.39 6.66 10.56
C LEU A 59 7.30 5.58 10.57
N ASN A 60 6.10 5.88 11.07
CA ASN A 60 4.98 4.95 11.04
C ASN A 60 4.52 4.70 9.60
N TRP A 61 4.41 5.74 8.77
CA TRP A 61 4.06 5.59 7.37
C TRP A 61 5.07 4.72 6.59
N VAL A 62 6.38 4.92 6.81
CA VAL A 62 7.42 4.08 6.19
C VAL A 62 7.26 2.61 6.57
N LYS A 63 7.02 2.31 7.85
CA LYS A 63 6.76 0.93 8.31
C LYS A 63 5.55 0.30 7.63
N GLU A 64 4.48 1.06 7.42
CA GLU A 64 3.31 0.59 6.68
C GLU A 64 3.66 0.27 5.22
N GLN A 65 4.49 1.09 4.57
CA GLN A 65 4.96 0.82 3.20
C GLN A 65 5.81 -0.46 3.13
N GLU A 66 6.75 -0.63 4.06
CA GLU A 66 7.59 -1.82 4.12
C GLU A 66 6.79 -3.11 4.34
N HIS A 67 5.82 -3.08 5.26
CA HIS A 67 4.96 -4.23 5.51
C HIS A 67 4.17 -4.60 4.25
N LYS A 68 3.65 -3.60 3.52
CA LYS A 68 2.95 -3.83 2.26
C LYS A 68 3.85 -4.43 1.19
N LEU A 69 5.06 -3.91 1.01
CA LEU A 69 6.05 -4.44 0.06
C LEU A 69 6.40 -5.91 0.34
N LYS A 70 6.56 -6.28 1.61
CA LYS A 70 6.83 -7.68 2.01
C LYS A 70 5.62 -8.60 1.85
N SER A 71 4.42 -8.04 1.90
CA SER A 71 3.17 -8.78 1.77
C SER A 71 2.67 -8.93 0.34
N SER A 72 3.20 -8.17 -0.63
CA SER A 72 2.88 -8.22 -2.06
C SER A 72 3.58 -9.37 -2.76
#